data_AF-A0A0C2GNP1-F1
#
_entry.id   AF-A0A0C2GNP1-F1
#
_cell.length_a   1.000
_cell.length_b   1.000
_cell.length_c   1.000
_cell.angle_alpha   90.00
_cell.angle_beta   90.00
_cell.angle_gamma   90.00
#
_symmetry.space_group_name_H-M   'P 1'
#
loop_
_entity.id
_entity.type
_entity.pdbx_description
1 polymer ?
#
loop_
_entity_poly.entity_id
_entity_poly.type
_entity_poly.pdbx_seq_one_letter_code
_entity_poly.pdbx_strand_id
1 'polypeptide(L)'
;MSDDSDPGSSVNNFTSLVSQKMMESPIKCTQCTEERGWKMAQYADQLHDAMIIYATVVNKTLEANRNIRDGDFMFDETAATYEGALGNVTIASDGARIPSFIFSGLGSDGPKKLAVIDMDKEGLNATLVTLYSPEQEKDVVWNGRTCPSTVPPCGYTGINRRLCH
;
A
#
# COMPACT_ATOMS: atom_id res chain seq x y z
N MET A 1 2.34 22.27 -1.09
CA MET A 1 1.89 22.21 -2.49
C MET A 1 1.24 20.86 -2.67
N SER A 2 -0.01 20.90 -3.12
CA SER A 2 -0.97 19.81 -3.09
C SER A 2 -0.65 18.77 -4.16
N ASP A 3 -0.42 17.53 -3.73
CA ASP A 3 -0.40 16.35 -4.61
C ASP A 3 -1.37 15.30 -4.05
N ASP A 4 -2.62 15.75 -3.82
CA ASP A 4 -3.77 14.87 -3.71
C ASP A 4 -4.14 14.40 -5.13
N SER A 5 -3.31 13.52 -5.68
CA SER A 5 -3.75 12.67 -6.79
C SER A 5 -4.83 11.74 -6.23
N ASP A 6 -6.08 12.02 -6.55
CA ASP A 6 -7.25 11.20 -6.21
C ASP A 6 -6.94 9.71 -6.48
N PRO A 7 -6.69 8.90 -5.44
CA PRO A 7 -6.32 7.50 -5.62
C PRO A 7 -7.47 6.69 -6.23
N GLY A 8 -8.70 7.21 -6.23
CA GLY A 8 -9.85 6.56 -6.87
C GLY A 8 -9.79 6.59 -8.40
N SER A 9 -9.17 7.60 -9.00
CA SER A 9 -9.15 7.76 -10.46
C SER A 9 -8.09 6.88 -11.15
N SER A 10 -6.89 6.75 -10.56
CA SER A 10 -5.78 5.94 -11.08
C SER A 10 -6.00 4.44 -10.86
N VAL A 11 -6.49 4.04 -9.67
CA VAL A 11 -6.77 2.64 -9.32
C VAL A 11 -7.86 2.02 -10.19
N ASN A 12 -8.95 2.76 -10.44
CA ASN A 12 -10.05 2.29 -11.28
C ASN A 12 -9.62 2.19 -12.75
N ASN A 13 -8.75 3.09 -13.22
CA ASN A 13 -8.22 3.03 -14.57
C ASN A 13 -7.30 1.81 -14.76
N PHE A 14 -6.33 1.59 -13.86
CA PHE A 14 -5.42 0.44 -13.95
C PHE A 14 -6.16 -0.90 -13.87
N THR A 15 -7.06 -1.07 -12.88
CA THR A 15 -7.83 -2.31 -12.70
C THR A 15 -8.68 -2.63 -13.93
N SER A 16 -9.34 -1.61 -14.50
CA SER A 16 -10.17 -1.76 -15.71
C SER A 16 -9.31 -2.16 -16.92
N LEU A 17 -8.14 -1.53 -17.08
CA LEU A 17 -7.19 -1.85 -18.16
C LEU A 17 -6.66 -3.28 -18.04
N VAL A 18 -6.30 -3.75 -16.84
CA VAL A 18 -5.87 -5.13 -16.63
C VAL A 18 -6.99 -6.09 -17.01
N SER A 19 -8.23 -5.85 -16.55
CA SER A 19 -9.40 -6.66 -16.92
C SER A 19 -9.58 -6.75 -18.43
N GLN A 20 -9.53 -5.60 -19.11
CA GLN A 20 -9.63 -5.53 -20.57
C GLN A 20 -8.50 -6.32 -21.26
N LYS A 21 -7.25 -6.11 -20.84
CA LYS A 21 -6.08 -6.77 -21.44
C LYS A 21 -6.08 -8.28 -21.23
N MET A 22 -6.64 -8.78 -20.12
CA MET A 22 -6.81 -10.21 -19.88
C MET A 22 -7.76 -10.87 -20.89
N MET A 23 -8.73 -10.12 -21.44
CA MET A 23 -9.64 -10.60 -22.48
C MET A 23 -9.02 -10.55 -23.89
N GLU A 24 -7.93 -9.81 -24.07
CA GLU A 24 -7.20 -9.70 -25.34
C GLU A 24 -6.16 -10.83 -25.51
N SER A 25 -5.63 -10.98 -26.72
CA SER A 25 -4.52 -11.90 -27.01
C SER A 25 -3.24 -11.46 -26.26
N PRO A 26 -2.40 -12.37 -25.73
CA PRO A 26 -2.40 -13.83 -25.89
C PRO A 26 -3.26 -14.60 -24.88
N ILE A 27 -3.79 -13.95 -23.85
CA ILE A 27 -4.46 -14.63 -22.73
C ILE A 27 -5.89 -15.05 -23.08
N LYS A 28 -6.64 -14.18 -23.78
CA LYS A 28 -8.02 -14.43 -24.25
C LYS A 28 -8.94 -15.02 -23.18
N CYS A 29 -8.90 -14.46 -21.97
CA CYS A 29 -9.72 -14.92 -20.88
C CYS A 29 -11.20 -14.56 -21.10
N THR A 30 -12.03 -15.55 -21.45
CA THR A 30 -13.47 -15.36 -21.69
C THR A 30 -14.32 -15.34 -20.41
N GLN A 31 -13.70 -15.55 -19.25
CA GLN A 31 -14.38 -15.58 -17.94
C GLN A 31 -13.89 -14.49 -16.98
N CYS A 32 -13.00 -13.60 -17.43
CA CYS A 32 -12.45 -12.52 -16.62
C CYS A 32 -13.38 -11.30 -16.63
N THR A 33 -14.60 -11.47 -16.13
CA THR A 33 -15.60 -10.40 -16.00
C THR A 33 -15.98 -10.17 -14.55
N GLU A 34 -16.28 -8.93 -14.17
CA GLU A 34 -16.68 -8.58 -12.79
C GLU A 34 -17.92 -9.35 -12.33
N GLU A 35 -18.88 -9.58 -13.24
CA GLU A 35 -20.09 -10.38 -12.98
C GLU A 35 -19.78 -11.82 -12.54
N ARG A 36 -18.64 -12.35 -12.98
CA ARG A 36 -18.15 -13.69 -12.59
C ARG A 36 -17.24 -13.65 -11.38
N GLY A 37 -17.18 -12.51 -10.68
CA GLY A 37 -16.34 -12.30 -9.52
C GLY A 37 -14.86 -12.14 -9.85
N TRP A 38 -14.52 -11.82 -11.10
CA TRP A 38 -13.14 -11.53 -11.47
C TRP A 38 -12.64 -10.32 -10.68
N LYS A 39 -11.40 -10.41 -10.20
CA LYS A 39 -10.68 -9.34 -9.52
C LYS A 39 -9.24 -9.35 -10.00
N MET A 40 -8.64 -8.17 -10.06
CA MET A 40 -7.21 -8.03 -10.30
C MET A 40 -6.42 -8.79 -9.23
N ALA A 41 -5.34 -9.46 -9.66
CA ALA A 41 -4.43 -10.12 -8.73
C ALA A 41 -3.79 -9.10 -7.78
N GLN A 42 -3.64 -9.49 -6.52
CA GLN A 42 -3.14 -8.61 -5.45
C GLN A 42 -1.75 -8.00 -5.71
N TYR A 43 -0.93 -8.65 -6.55
CA TYR A 43 0.44 -8.23 -6.87
C TYR A 43 0.60 -7.68 -8.29
N ALA A 44 -0.50 -7.48 -9.03
CA ALA A 44 -0.43 -7.05 -10.44
C ALA A 44 0.16 -5.64 -10.59
N ASP A 45 -0.22 -4.73 -9.69
CA ASP A 45 0.33 -3.39 -9.56
C ASP A 45 1.82 -3.44 -9.23
N GLN A 46 2.25 -4.29 -8.30
CA GLN A 46 3.65 -4.39 -7.91
C GLN A 46 4.54 -4.86 -9.06
N LEU A 47 4.06 -5.81 -9.87
CA LEU A 47 4.79 -6.28 -11.04
C LEU A 47 4.84 -5.20 -12.14
N HIS A 48 3.76 -4.46 -12.34
CA HIS A 48 3.75 -3.30 -13.23
C HIS A 48 4.81 -2.28 -12.81
N ASP A 49 4.81 -1.90 -11.53
CA ASP A 49 5.72 -0.90 -10.99
C ASP A 49 7.18 -1.35 -11.11
N ALA A 50 7.45 -2.64 -10.88
CA ALA A 50 8.79 -3.22 -11.09
C ALA A 50 9.29 -3.04 -12.53
N MET A 51 8.41 -3.15 -13.54
CA MET A 51 8.77 -2.93 -14.94
C MET A 51 9.03 -1.46 -15.25
N ILE A 52 8.27 -0.54 -14.65
CA ILE A 52 8.50 0.92 -14.78
C ILE A 52 9.84 1.30 -14.15
N ILE A 53 10.12 0.79 -12.95
CA ILE A 53 11.40 0.98 -12.25
C ILE A 53 12.55 0.47 -13.13
N TYR A 54 12.45 -0.78 -13.61
CA TYR A 54 13.45 -1.38 -14.48
C TYR A 54 13.70 -0.55 -15.74
N ALA A 55 12.64 -0.13 -16.45
CA ALA A 55 12.76 0.69 -17.66
C ALA A 55 13.44 2.05 -17.37
N THR A 56 13.11 2.67 -16.23
CA THR A 56 13.72 3.93 -15.79
C THR A 56 15.22 3.77 -15.53
N VAL A 57 15.59 2.71 -14.81
CA VAL A 57 17.00 2.38 -14.51
C VAL A 57 17.77 2.03 -15.78
N VAL A 58 17.17 1.28 -16.71
CA VAL A 58 17.77 1.01 -18.02
C VAL A 58 18.06 2.31 -18.77
N ASN A 59 17.13 3.28 -18.76
CA ASN A 59 17.36 4.56 -19.42
C ASN A 59 18.56 5.31 -18.81
N LYS A 60 18.62 5.42 -17.48
CA LYS A 60 19.77 6.02 -16.78
C LYS A 60 21.09 5.32 -17.11
N THR A 61 21.07 3.98 -17.19
CA THR A 61 22.23 3.15 -17.50
C THR A 61 22.76 3.45 -18.91
N LEU A 62 21.85 3.58 -19.88
CA LEU A 62 22.21 3.92 -21.25
C LEU A 62 22.71 5.37 -21.37
N GLU A 63 22.11 6.32 -20.66
CA GLU A 63 22.55 7.72 -20.59
C GLU A 63 23.96 7.85 -19.98
N ALA A 64 24.29 6.99 -19.02
CA ALA A 64 25.63 6.87 -18.45
C ALA A 64 26.63 6.12 -19.37
N ASN A 65 26.21 5.74 -20.58
CA ASN A 65 27.00 4.95 -21.54
C ASN A 65 27.48 3.61 -20.95
N ARG A 66 26.66 3.00 -20.07
CA ARG A 66 26.89 1.70 -19.46
C ARG A 66 26.07 0.61 -20.18
N ASN A 67 26.44 -0.65 -19.95
CA ASN A 67 25.71 -1.78 -20.52
C ASN A 67 24.52 -2.13 -19.62
N ILE A 68 23.37 -2.49 -20.19
CA ILE A 68 22.20 -2.98 -19.43
C ILE A 68 22.43 -4.32 -18.69
N ARG A 69 23.61 -4.94 -18.86
CA ARG A 69 24.07 -6.11 -18.11
C ARG A 69 24.93 -5.74 -16.90
N ASP A 70 25.18 -4.45 -16.69
CA ASP A 70 25.88 -3.93 -15.53
C ASP A 70 24.93 -3.89 -14.32
N GLY A 71 24.68 -5.07 -13.78
CA GLY A 71 23.68 -5.27 -12.72
C GLY A 71 23.97 -4.46 -11.46
N ASP A 72 25.24 -4.30 -11.10
CA ASP A 72 25.65 -3.51 -9.94
C ASP A 72 25.30 -2.04 -10.13
N PHE A 73 25.66 -1.45 -11.27
CA PHE A 73 25.29 -0.07 -11.60
C PHE A 73 23.77 0.13 -11.64
N MET A 74 23.05 -0.82 -12.25
CA MET A 74 21.59 -0.75 -12.31
C MET A 74 20.96 -0.80 -10.92
N PHE A 75 21.46 -1.68 -10.05
CA PHE A 75 20.97 -1.80 -8.67
C PHE A 75 21.19 -0.50 -7.90
N ASP A 76 22.39 0.08 -7.97
CA ASP A 76 22.74 1.34 -7.31
C ASP A 76 21.83 2.50 -7.77
N GLU A 77 21.37 2.49 -9.02
CA GLU A 77 20.48 3.49 -9.60
C GLU A 77 18.98 3.27 -9.33
N THR A 78 18.62 2.19 -8.63
CA THR A 78 17.24 1.80 -8.35
C THR A 78 16.65 2.55 -7.14
N ALA A 79 17.47 3.12 -6.27
CA ALA A 79 17.01 3.84 -5.09
C ALA A 79 16.40 5.20 -5.47
N ALA A 80 15.06 5.29 -5.50
CA ALA A 80 14.32 6.50 -5.83
C ALA A 80 12.82 6.36 -5.52
N THR A 81 12.07 7.44 -5.74
CA THR A 81 10.61 7.41 -5.82
C THR A 81 10.18 7.43 -7.28
N TYR A 82 9.24 6.55 -7.63
CA TYR A 82 8.71 6.34 -8.97
C TYR A 82 7.19 6.52 -8.97
N GLU A 83 6.62 6.97 -10.08
CA GLU A 83 5.18 6.99 -10.30
C GLU A 83 4.71 5.57 -10.67
N GLY A 84 3.99 4.91 -9.77
CA GLY A 84 3.44 3.57 -9.96
C GLY A 84 1.97 3.57 -10.38
N ALA A 85 1.44 2.39 -10.69
CA ALA A 85 0.07 2.20 -11.19
C ALA A 85 -1.01 2.74 -10.25
N LEU A 86 -0.81 2.59 -8.94
CA LEU A 86 -1.78 2.99 -7.90
C LEU A 86 -1.29 4.18 -7.07
N GLY A 87 -0.19 4.81 -7.47
CA GLY A 87 0.46 5.89 -6.75
C GLY A 87 1.97 5.72 -6.65
N ASN A 88 2.63 6.64 -5.94
CA ASN A 88 4.09 6.65 -5.84
C ASN A 88 4.64 5.43 -5.09
N VAL A 89 5.78 4.93 -5.56
CA VAL A 89 6.53 3.82 -4.99
C VAL A 89 7.93 4.27 -4.68
N THR A 90 8.39 4.07 -3.44
CA THR A 90 9.77 4.39 -3.04
C THR A 90 10.56 3.10 -2.85
N ILE A 91 11.75 3.06 -3.45
CA ILE A 91 12.73 1.99 -3.29
C ILE A 91 13.91 2.53 -2.48
N ALA A 92 14.27 1.81 -1.42
CA ALA A 92 15.43 2.11 -0.58
C ALA A 92 16.75 1.75 -1.27
N SER A 93 17.85 2.19 -0.68
CA SER A 93 19.21 1.92 -1.16
C SER A 93 19.59 0.44 -1.15
N ASP A 94 18.92 -0.39 -0.34
CA ASP A 94 19.10 -1.84 -0.32
C ASP A 94 18.20 -2.59 -1.31
N GLY A 95 17.49 -1.85 -2.17
CA GLY A 95 16.56 -2.39 -3.16
C GLY A 95 15.19 -2.80 -2.60
N ALA A 96 14.94 -2.63 -1.30
CA ALA A 96 13.64 -2.91 -0.72
C ALA A 96 12.62 -1.82 -1.10
N ARG A 97 11.39 -2.24 -1.43
CA ARG A 97 10.27 -1.31 -1.53
C ARG A 97 9.89 -0.84 -0.13
N ILE A 98 9.87 0.47 0.08
CA ILE A 98 9.34 1.06 1.30
C ILE A 98 7.83 0.80 1.38
N PRO A 99 7.35 0.04 2.38
CA PRO A 99 5.94 -0.26 2.49
C PRO A 99 5.17 0.94 3.06
N SER A 100 3.93 1.11 2.60
CA SER A 100 2.95 1.97 3.27
C SER A 100 1.86 1.08 3.84
N PHE A 101 1.61 1.18 5.14
CA PHE A 101 0.55 0.41 5.79
C PHE A 101 -0.65 1.32 6.06
N ILE A 102 -1.84 0.85 5.73
CA ILE A 102 -3.08 1.55 6.01
C ILE A 102 -3.82 0.78 7.08
N PHE A 103 -4.15 1.46 8.18
CA PHE A 103 -5.06 0.95 9.19
C PHE A 103 -6.47 1.40 8.86
N SER A 104 -7.37 0.43 8.65
CA SER A 104 -8.76 0.69 8.32
C SER A 104 -9.69 0.13 9.39
N GLY A 105 -10.70 0.91 9.77
CA GLY A 105 -11.79 0.48 10.63
C GLY A 105 -13.04 0.17 9.81
N LEU A 106 -14.01 -0.49 10.44
CA LEU A 106 -15.32 -0.75 9.84
C LEU A 106 -16.38 0.12 10.52
N GLY A 107 -16.98 1.04 9.77
CA GLY A 107 -18.14 1.82 10.18
C GLY A 107 -19.44 1.27 9.57
N SER A 108 -20.57 1.90 9.92
CA SER A 108 -21.88 1.60 9.30
C SER A 108 -21.90 1.79 7.78
N ASP A 109 -21.08 2.72 7.30
CA ASP A 109 -20.99 3.11 5.89
C ASP A 109 -19.90 2.31 5.14
N GLY A 110 -19.33 1.28 5.80
CA GLY A 110 -18.25 0.45 5.26
C GLY A 110 -16.86 0.81 5.81
N PRO A 111 -15.79 0.27 5.18
CA PRO A 111 -14.42 0.50 5.61
C PRO A 111 -14.00 1.96 5.51
N LYS A 112 -13.33 2.48 6.54
CA LYS A 112 -12.77 3.84 6.58
C LYS A 112 -11.29 3.77 6.95
N LYS A 113 -10.44 4.52 6.25
CA LYS A 113 -9.03 4.67 6.63
C LYS A 113 -8.95 5.47 7.93
N LEU A 114 -8.26 4.93 8.93
CA LEU A 114 -8.14 5.52 10.27
C LEU A 114 -6.74 6.05 10.53
N ALA A 115 -5.72 5.36 10.03
CA ALA A 115 -4.34 5.78 10.16
C ALA A 115 -3.49 5.22 9.02
N VAL A 116 -2.32 5.82 8.83
CA VAL A 116 -1.27 5.33 7.94
C VAL A 116 -0.01 5.14 8.78
N ILE A 117 0.72 4.05 8.58
CA ILE A 117 2.10 3.93 9.06
C ILE A 117 2.97 4.41 7.92
N ASP A 118 3.56 5.59 8.12
CA ASP A 118 4.49 6.20 7.19
C ASP A 118 5.91 5.79 7.56
N MET A 119 6.68 5.44 6.55
CA MET A 119 8.06 4.98 6.69
C MET A 119 8.98 6.06 6.13
N ASP A 120 10.13 6.30 6.76
CA ASP A 120 11.14 7.14 6.14
C ASP A 120 11.68 6.54 4.83
N LYS A 121 12.43 7.34 4.07
CA LYS A 121 12.96 6.93 2.76
C LYS A 121 13.97 5.79 2.83
N GLU A 122 14.51 5.51 4.02
CA GLU A 122 15.45 4.41 4.29
C GLU A 122 14.73 3.14 4.80
N GLY A 123 13.43 3.23 5.14
CA GLY A 123 12.66 2.12 5.67
C GLY A 123 13.02 1.74 7.11
N LEU A 124 13.67 2.64 7.84
CA LEU A 124 14.19 2.38 9.19
C LEU A 124 13.26 2.89 10.28
N ASN A 125 12.60 4.04 10.05
CA ASN A 125 11.73 4.66 11.04
C ASN A 125 10.27 4.65 10.58
N ALA A 126 9.39 4.18 11.47
CA ALA A 126 7.95 4.13 11.25
C ALA A 126 7.23 5.17 12.13
N THR A 127 6.35 5.95 11.53
CA THR A 127 5.49 6.93 12.22
C THR A 127 4.03 6.57 12.00
N LEU A 128 3.27 6.40 13.08
CA LEU A 128 1.82 6.28 12.99
C LEU A 128 1.21 7.67 12.80
N VAL A 129 0.57 7.88 11.65
CA VAL A 129 -0.16 9.10 11.31
C VAL A 129 -1.65 8.80 11.38
N THR A 130 -2.32 9.29 12.43
CA THR A 130 -3.77 9.16 12.56
C THR A 130 -4.48 10.16 11.65
N LEU A 131 -5.59 9.73 11.04
CA LEU A 131 -6.46 10.56 10.19
C LEU A 131 -7.63 11.18 10.99
N TYR A 132 -7.53 11.14 12.31
CA TYR A 132 -8.48 11.69 13.28
C TYR A 132 -7.70 12.36 14.42
N SER A 133 -8.32 13.37 15.05
CA SER A 133 -7.75 14.01 16.23
C SER A 133 -8.01 13.19 17.51
N PRO A 134 -7.22 13.36 18.57
CA PRO A 134 -7.43 12.64 19.84
C PRO A 134 -8.85 12.78 20.39
N GLU A 135 -9.49 13.93 20.21
CA GLU A 135 -10.87 14.19 20.66
C GLU A 135 -11.91 13.38 19.87
N GLN A 136 -11.60 13.03 18.62
CA GLN A 136 -12.49 12.28 17.73
C GLN A 136 -12.35 10.77 17.88
N GLU A 137 -11.30 10.27 18.52
CA GLU A 137 -10.98 8.83 18.58
C GLU A 137 -12.16 7.99 19.11
N LYS A 138 -12.80 8.47 20.18
CA LYS A 138 -13.94 7.79 20.81
C LYS A 138 -15.06 7.51 19.81
N ASP A 139 -15.35 8.47 18.95
CA ASP A 139 -16.47 8.39 18.01
C ASP A 139 -16.05 7.67 16.72
N VAL A 140 -14.85 7.96 16.21
CA VAL A 140 -14.36 7.44 14.93
C VAL A 140 -13.86 5.99 15.03
N VAL A 141 -13.11 5.66 16.08
CA VAL A 141 -12.50 4.33 16.26
C VAL A 141 -13.39 3.42 17.08
N TRP A 142 -13.93 3.96 18.17
CA TRP A 142 -14.65 3.16 19.18
C TRP A 142 -16.17 3.27 19.09
N ASN A 143 -16.70 3.99 18.09
CA ASN A 143 -18.14 4.17 17.85
C ASN A 143 -18.89 4.64 19.12
N GLY A 144 -18.35 5.66 19.78
CA GLY A 144 -18.89 6.25 21.01
C GLY A 144 -18.58 5.46 22.28
N ARG A 145 -17.90 4.31 22.19
CA ARG A 145 -17.50 3.50 23.36
C ARG A 145 -16.17 3.97 23.91
N THR A 146 -15.89 3.64 25.16
CA THR A 146 -14.56 3.85 25.74
C THR A 146 -13.54 2.93 25.06
N CYS A 147 -12.33 3.45 24.81
CA CYS A 147 -11.20 2.65 24.36
C CYS A 147 -11.02 1.44 25.28
N PRO A 148 -11.04 0.20 24.76
CA PRO A 148 -10.79 -0.99 25.56
C PRO A 148 -9.39 -0.95 26.16
N SER A 149 -9.29 -1.36 27.43
CA SER A 149 -7.99 -1.59 28.04
C SER A 149 -7.25 -2.70 27.28
N THR A 150 -5.95 -2.50 27.05
CA THR A 150 -5.08 -3.52 26.44
C THR A 150 -5.03 -4.79 27.28
N VAL A 151 -5.19 -4.67 28.61
CA VAL A 151 -5.26 -5.81 29.53
C VAL A 151 -6.65 -5.85 30.17
N PRO A 152 -7.36 -7.00 30.13
CA PRO A 152 -8.62 -7.14 30.84
C PRO A 152 -8.44 -6.83 32.33
N PRO A 153 -9.46 -6.28 33.03
CA PRO A 153 -9.35 -5.96 34.46
C PRO A 153 -8.88 -7.13 35.33
N CYS A 154 -9.20 -8.36 34.94
CA CYS A 154 -8.84 -9.58 35.64
C CYS A 154 -7.54 -10.26 35.18
N GLY A 155 -6.80 -9.60 34.28
CA GLY A 155 -5.68 -10.18 33.55
C GLY A 155 -6.13 -11.23 32.52
N TYR A 156 -5.26 -11.60 31.60
CA TYR A 156 -5.57 -12.57 30.54
C TYR A 156 -5.94 -13.97 31.08
N THR A 157 -5.47 -14.31 32.28
CA THR A 157 -5.70 -15.62 32.91
C THR A 157 -6.90 -15.64 33.86
N GLY A 158 -7.52 -14.48 34.13
CA GLY A 158 -8.65 -14.38 35.07
C GLY A 158 -8.28 -14.69 36.53
N ILE A 159 -6.99 -14.74 36.88
CA ILE A 159 -6.51 -15.03 38.24
C ILE A 159 -6.81 -13.86 39.18
N ASN A 160 -6.83 -12.62 38.67
CA ASN A 160 -7.14 -11.43 39.45
C ASN A 160 -8.66 -11.19 39.54
N ARG A 161 -9.37 -12.13 40.16
CA ARG A 161 -10.85 -12.09 40.29
C ARG A 161 -11.38 -10.90 41.08
N ARG A 162 -10.56 -10.31 41.96
CA ARG A 162 -10.96 -9.15 42.78
C ARG A 162 -11.11 -7.85 41.98
N LEU A 163 -10.58 -7.81 40.75
CA LEU A 163 -10.62 -6.65 39.85
C LEU A 163 -11.67 -6.81 38.74
N CYS A 164 -12.53 -7.85 38.79
CA CYS A 164 -13.55 -8.15 37.77
C CYS A 164 -14.84 -7.33 37.89
N HIS A 165 -14.99 -6.54 38.95
CA HIS A 165 -16.25 -5.89 39.32
C HIS A 165 -16.11 -4.38 39.39
#